data_AF-A0A8H7BFB5-F1
#
_entry.id   AF-A0A8H7BFB5-F1
#
_cell.length_a   1.000
_cell.length_b   1.000
_cell.length_c   1.000
_cell.angle_alpha   90.00
_cell.angle_beta   90.00
_cell.angle_gamma   90.00
#
_symmetry.space_group_name_H-M   'P 1'
#
loop_
_entity.id
_entity.type
_entity.pdbx_description
1 polymer ?
#
loop_
_entity_poly.entity_id
_entity_poly.type
_entity_poly.pdbx_seq_one_letter_code
_entity_poly.pdbx_strand_id
1 'polypeptide(L)'
;MDWLPVELAESIFLLLVSATDYSNLSSTCRKLYGIGSNSLLRTKFLKKYFLAHLSTLYVEDELTVICRFIEASGVKPCSKDPSLVAEQIPTSHFVSYALNDVSAKRIVLDLFRSRCLTQSWTIPTLGNHVLARAKQATRHMTRHTGPRRVYYDVTINSTRFYCVFFDLDMVTAFKDDEKLSAHKGTVLYEDEGIISTAACDKLIKATKTEINNMPFDSITTIRRNGRPYPLGWKPSLLRTFVDCTLLQPIRKGGMSAGEKYAVVFMYEHQEDDTICLEFCELFGQDLRPRGFLLLAEYDIIWSV
;
A
#
# COMPACT_ATOMS: atom_id res chain seq x y z
N MET A 1 -8.69 -27.50 28.83
CA MET A 1 -9.33 -26.49 27.96
C MET A 1 -10.73 -26.93 27.50
N ASP A 2 -10.94 -28.20 27.13
CA ASP A 2 -12.27 -28.65 26.65
C ASP A 2 -13.37 -28.57 27.71
N TRP A 3 -13.01 -28.68 28.98
CA TRP A 3 -13.89 -28.61 30.15
C TRP A 3 -14.17 -27.20 30.66
N LEU A 4 -13.52 -26.16 30.11
CA LEU A 4 -13.73 -24.78 30.57
C LEU A 4 -15.05 -24.22 30.00
N PRO A 5 -15.88 -23.55 30.81
CA PRO A 5 -16.98 -22.70 30.34
C PRO A 5 -16.50 -21.66 29.31
N VAL A 6 -17.36 -21.32 28.35
CA VAL A 6 -17.02 -20.40 27.25
C VAL A 6 -16.67 -19.01 27.81
N GLU A 7 -17.39 -18.55 28.81
CA GLU A 7 -17.24 -17.24 29.45
C GLU A 7 -15.88 -17.10 30.16
N LEU A 8 -15.40 -18.19 30.78
CA LEU A 8 -14.07 -18.22 31.38
C LEU A 8 -12.98 -18.24 30.30
N ALA A 9 -13.19 -18.95 29.19
CA ALA A 9 -12.27 -18.93 28.07
C ALA A 9 -12.22 -17.54 27.41
N GLU A 10 -13.36 -16.88 27.21
CA GLU A 10 -13.45 -15.49 26.73
C GLU A 10 -12.70 -14.52 27.66
N SER A 11 -12.84 -14.69 28.98
CA SER A 11 -12.11 -13.89 29.96
C SER A 11 -10.60 -14.09 29.82
N ILE A 12 -10.12 -15.32 29.60
CA ILE A 12 -8.70 -15.60 29.35
C ILE A 12 -8.23 -14.85 28.09
N PHE A 13 -8.99 -14.91 26.98
CA PHE A 13 -8.67 -14.17 25.75
C PHE A 13 -8.54 -12.66 26.00
N LEU A 14 -9.42 -12.06 26.82
CA LEU A 14 -9.36 -10.64 27.16
C LEU A 14 -8.22 -10.29 28.12
N LEU A 15 -7.67 -11.25 28.85
CA LEU A 15 -6.52 -11.04 29.73
C LEU A 15 -5.19 -11.01 28.95
N LEU A 16 -5.14 -11.60 27.76
CA LEU A 16 -3.95 -11.60 26.92
C LEU A 16 -3.47 -10.16 26.61
N VAL A 17 -2.14 -10.01 26.57
CA VAL A 17 -1.48 -8.71 26.35
C VAL A 17 -0.91 -8.60 24.95
N SER A 18 -0.62 -9.72 24.29
CA SER A 18 -0.05 -9.75 22.94
C SER A 18 -1.03 -10.33 21.92
N ALA A 19 -1.01 -9.78 20.70
CA ALA A 19 -1.76 -10.31 19.57
C ALA A 19 -1.25 -11.70 19.13
N THR A 20 0.04 -11.98 19.36
CA THR A 20 0.66 -13.28 19.10
C THR A 20 0.06 -14.36 20.01
N ASP A 21 -0.03 -14.10 21.32
CA ASP A 21 -0.62 -15.05 22.26
C ASP A 21 -2.10 -15.27 21.96
N TYR A 22 -2.82 -14.22 21.56
CA TYR A 22 -4.22 -14.33 21.11
C TYR A 22 -4.35 -15.27 19.91
N SER A 23 -3.49 -15.08 18.89
CA SER A 23 -3.47 -15.93 17.71
C SER A 23 -3.06 -17.37 18.05
N ASN A 24 -2.07 -17.56 18.91
CA ASN A 24 -1.59 -18.89 19.31
C ASN A 24 -2.67 -19.63 20.09
N LEU A 25 -3.32 -18.98 21.06
CA LEU A 25 -4.41 -19.56 21.82
C LEU A 25 -5.59 -19.98 20.93
N SER A 26 -5.94 -19.12 19.96
CA SER A 26 -6.97 -19.43 18.97
C SER A 26 -6.61 -20.63 18.10
N SER A 27 -5.30 -20.88 17.87
CA SER A 27 -4.82 -21.93 16.97
C SER A 27 -4.68 -23.29 17.68
N THR A 28 -4.84 -23.36 19.00
CA THR A 28 -4.61 -24.57 19.79
C THR A 28 -5.63 -25.69 19.52
N CYS A 29 -6.92 -25.35 19.39
CA CYS A 29 -7.97 -26.32 19.07
C CYS A 29 -9.20 -25.65 18.45
N ARG A 30 -10.09 -26.45 17.83
CA ARG A 30 -11.30 -25.95 17.15
C ARG A 30 -12.23 -25.13 18.05
N LYS A 31 -12.38 -25.53 19.33
CA LYS A 31 -13.21 -24.80 20.31
C LYS A 31 -12.66 -23.39 20.55
N LEU A 32 -11.36 -23.29 20.83
CA LEU A 32 -10.69 -22.01 21.09
C LEU A 32 -10.60 -21.16 19.83
N TYR A 33 -10.46 -21.77 18.65
CA TYR A 33 -10.57 -21.09 17.37
C TYR A 33 -11.93 -20.41 17.20
N GLY A 34 -13.03 -21.12 17.51
CA GLY A 34 -14.38 -20.57 17.46
C GLY A 34 -14.57 -19.38 18.39
N ILE A 35 -14.06 -19.46 19.61
CA ILE A 35 -14.11 -18.38 20.60
C ILE A 35 -13.25 -17.18 20.14
N GLY A 36 -11.98 -17.41 19.80
CA GLY A 36 -11.05 -16.37 19.34
C GLY A 36 -11.41 -15.76 17.98
N SER A 37 -12.30 -16.39 17.22
CA SER A 37 -12.83 -15.85 15.96
C SER A 37 -14.12 -15.04 16.15
N ASN A 38 -14.64 -14.94 17.37
CA ASN A 38 -15.81 -14.10 17.67
C ASN A 38 -15.47 -12.61 17.49
N SER A 39 -16.17 -11.92 16.59
CA SER A 39 -15.91 -10.52 16.25
C SER A 39 -16.05 -9.56 17.45
N LEU A 40 -17.03 -9.79 18.34
CA LEU A 40 -17.22 -8.97 19.53
C LEU A 40 -16.04 -9.13 20.50
N LEU A 41 -15.62 -10.37 20.74
CA LEU A 41 -14.47 -10.68 21.61
C LEU A 41 -13.18 -10.08 21.04
N ARG A 42 -12.93 -10.26 19.74
CA ARG A 42 -11.77 -9.68 19.04
C ARG A 42 -11.77 -8.17 19.12
N THR A 43 -12.91 -7.52 18.88
CA THR A 43 -13.03 -6.05 19.00
C THR A 43 -12.71 -5.57 20.41
N LYS A 44 -13.24 -6.25 21.45
CA LYS A 44 -12.91 -5.95 22.86
C LYS A 44 -11.42 -6.12 23.15
N PHE A 45 -10.81 -7.19 22.66
CA PHE A 45 -9.37 -7.40 22.77
C PHE A 45 -8.57 -6.28 22.09
N LEU A 46 -8.91 -5.93 20.83
CA LEU A 46 -8.23 -4.86 20.09
C LEU A 46 -8.34 -3.51 20.79
N LYS A 47 -9.51 -3.18 21.35
CA LYS A 47 -9.69 -1.97 22.15
C LYS A 47 -8.69 -1.92 23.30
N LYS A 48 -8.63 -2.98 24.12
CA LYS A 48 -7.68 -3.08 25.22
C LYS A 48 -6.22 -3.03 24.74
N TYR A 49 -5.93 -3.72 23.64
CA TYR A 49 -4.59 -3.83 23.08
C TYR A 49 -4.06 -2.48 22.57
N PHE A 50 -4.92 -1.67 21.94
CA PHE A 50 -4.56 -0.34 21.44
C PHE A 50 -4.72 0.79 22.47
N LEU A 51 -5.49 0.59 23.55
CA LEU A 51 -5.80 1.61 24.56
C LEU A 51 -4.56 2.34 25.10
N ALA A 52 -3.46 1.61 25.31
CA ALA A 52 -2.20 2.16 25.83
C ALA A 52 -1.54 3.19 24.90
N HIS A 53 -1.85 3.15 23.60
CA HIS A 53 -1.30 4.08 22.61
C HIS A 53 -2.26 5.23 22.26
N LEU A 54 -3.57 5.05 22.52
CA LEU A 54 -4.62 5.87 21.91
C LEU A 54 -5.43 6.73 22.90
N SER A 55 -5.20 6.62 24.21
CA SER A 55 -5.93 7.42 25.20
C SER A 55 -5.76 8.94 25.03
N THR A 56 -4.79 9.38 24.21
CA THR A 56 -4.53 10.80 23.89
C THR A 56 -4.96 11.21 22.48
N LEU A 57 -5.28 10.28 21.58
CA LEU A 57 -5.48 10.56 20.15
C LEU A 57 -6.93 10.40 19.68
N TYR A 58 -7.73 9.57 20.35
CA TYR A 58 -9.09 9.26 19.94
C TYR A 58 -10.04 9.19 21.13
N VAL A 59 -11.29 9.56 20.90
CA VAL A 59 -12.38 9.32 21.86
C VAL A 59 -12.82 7.84 21.77
N GLU A 60 -13.42 7.30 22.83
CA GLU A 60 -13.79 5.87 22.94
C GLU A 60 -14.63 5.35 21.75
N ASP A 61 -15.55 6.17 21.25
CA ASP A 61 -16.39 5.83 20.10
C ASP A 61 -15.58 5.68 18.81
N GLU A 62 -14.61 6.56 18.57
CA GLU A 62 -13.72 6.51 17.42
C GLU A 62 -12.82 5.27 17.47
N LEU A 63 -12.29 4.96 18.65
CA LEU A 63 -11.54 3.72 18.88
C LEU A 63 -12.39 2.48 18.59
N THR A 64 -13.67 2.51 18.95
CA THR A 64 -14.61 1.43 18.63
C THR A 64 -14.75 1.22 17.13
N VAL A 65 -14.89 2.30 16.36
CA VAL A 65 -14.99 2.26 14.90
C VAL A 65 -13.71 1.68 14.29
N ILE A 66 -12.54 2.16 14.73
CA ILE A 66 -11.23 1.68 14.28
C ILE A 66 -11.05 0.18 14.57
N CYS A 67 -11.34 -0.25 15.79
CA CYS A 67 -11.18 -1.66 16.17
C CYS A 67 -12.08 -2.58 15.36
N ARG A 68 -13.35 -2.19 15.12
CA ARG A 68 -14.26 -2.96 14.26
C ARG A 68 -13.77 -3.03 12.82
N PHE A 69 -13.28 -1.91 12.28
CA PHE A 69 -12.72 -1.86 10.93
C PHE A 69 -11.50 -2.78 10.76
N ILE A 70 -10.55 -2.71 11.69
CA ILE A 70 -9.35 -3.57 11.71
C ILE A 70 -9.77 -5.04 11.89
N GLU A 71 -10.70 -5.33 12.79
CA GLU A 71 -11.19 -6.70 13.01
C GLU A 71 -11.78 -7.30 11.73
N ALA A 72 -12.68 -6.55 11.07
CA ALA A 72 -13.33 -6.97 9.84
C ALA A 72 -12.37 -7.13 8.65
N SER A 73 -11.21 -6.47 8.68
CA SER A 73 -10.18 -6.63 7.63
C SER A 73 -9.44 -7.97 7.71
N GLY A 74 -9.53 -8.67 8.85
CA GLY A 74 -8.84 -9.93 9.10
C GLY A 74 -7.33 -9.81 9.32
N VAL A 75 -6.74 -8.60 9.26
CA VAL A 75 -5.31 -8.42 9.50
C VAL A 75 -4.95 -8.74 10.95
N LYS A 76 -3.80 -9.39 11.15
CA LYS A 76 -3.28 -9.66 12.48
C LYS A 76 -2.53 -8.43 13.00
N PRO A 77 -2.83 -7.93 14.22
CA PRO A 77 -2.10 -6.79 14.76
C PRO A 77 -0.61 -7.08 14.90
N CYS A 78 0.23 -6.22 14.31
CA CYS A 78 1.69 -6.29 14.39
C CYS A 78 2.31 -5.22 15.30
N SER A 79 1.49 -4.27 15.77
CA SER A 79 1.89 -3.15 16.61
C SER A 79 0.72 -2.75 17.51
N LYS A 80 1.01 -2.07 18.62
CA LYS A 80 -0.01 -1.40 19.45
C LYS A 80 -0.52 -0.08 18.84
N ASP A 81 0.13 0.39 17.78
CA ASP A 81 -0.34 1.53 16.98
C ASP A 81 -1.28 1.02 15.88
N PRO A 82 -2.57 1.43 15.87
CA PRO A 82 -3.54 1.00 14.87
C PRO A 82 -3.17 1.46 13.46
N SER A 83 -2.46 2.59 13.30
CA SER A 83 -2.04 3.09 12.00
C SER A 83 -1.06 2.12 11.34
N LEU A 84 -0.10 1.58 12.11
CA LEU A 84 0.85 0.56 11.66
C LEU A 84 0.16 -0.77 11.33
N VAL A 85 -0.89 -1.14 12.07
CA VAL A 85 -1.71 -2.31 11.74
C VAL A 85 -2.50 -2.08 10.43
N ALA A 86 -3.03 -0.87 10.26
CA ALA A 86 -3.82 -0.48 9.09
C ALA A 86 -2.99 -0.44 7.79
N GLU A 87 -1.67 -0.31 7.84
CA GLU A 87 -0.80 -0.37 6.65
C GLU A 87 -0.94 -1.71 5.90
N GLN A 88 -1.32 -2.78 6.60
CA GLN A 88 -1.54 -4.11 6.02
C GLN A 88 -2.96 -4.28 5.44
N ILE A 89 -3.87 -3.36 5.72
CA ILE A 89 -5.25 -3.43 5.24
C ILE A 89 -5.26 -3.06 3.74
N PRO A 90 -5.83 -3.91 2.87
CA PRO A 90 -5.97 -3.59 1.46
C PRO A 90 -6.84 -2.34 1.23
N THR A 91 -6.48 -1.50 0.27
CA THR A 91 -7.28 -0.32 -0.13
C THR A 91 -8.73 -0.70 -0.47
N SER A 92 -8.95 -1.89 -1.02
CA SER A 92 -10.30 -2.41 -1.30
C SER A 92 -11.19 -2.49 -0.06
N HIS A 93 -10.63 -2.81 1.12
CA HIS A 93 -11.38 -2.86 2.37
C HIS A 93 -11.85 -1.48 2.83
N PHE A 94 -11.04 -0.44 2.63
CA PHE A 94 -11.46 0.96 2.88
C PHE A 94 -12.63 1.40 1.99
N VAL A 95 -12.78 0.78 0.82
CA VAL A 95 -13.89 1.05 -0.12
C VAL A 95 -15.14 0.25 0.24
N SER A 96 -14.99 -1.06 0.45
CA SER A 96 -16.12 -1.99 0.56
C SER A 96 -16.69 -2.10 1.96
N TYR A 97 -15.94 -1.73 3.00
CA TYR A 97 -16.42 -1.85 4.37
C TYR A 97 -17.59 -0.88 4.62
N ALA A 98 -18.75 -1.44 4.92
CA ALA A 98 -19.98 -0.69 5.10
C ALA A 98 -19.94 0.13 6.39
N LEU A 99 -19.77 1.45 6.23
CA LEU A 99 -19.93 2.44 7.28
C LEU A 99 -21.16 3.28 6.94
N ASN A 100 -22.18 3.17 7.79
CA ASN A 100 -23.45 3.88 7.60
C ASN A 100 -23.36 5.38 7.91
N ASP A 101 -22.26 5.82 8.54
CA ASP A 101 -22.01 7.19 8.94
C ASP A 101 -20.72 7.72 8.30
N VAL A 102 -20.81 8.93 7.75
CA VAL A 102 -19.71 9.65 7.13
C VAL A 102 -18.62 9.95 8.14
N SER A 103 -18.99 10.29 9.38
CA SER A 103 -18.03 10.59 10.45
C SER A 103 -17.21 9.34 10.78
N ALA A 104 -17.88 8.19 10.94
CA ALA A 104 -17.21 6.89 11.08
C ALA A 104 -16.27 6.58 9.90
N LYS A 105 -16.67 6.91 8.67
CA LYS A 105 -15.81 6.74 7.48
C LYS A 105 -14.61 7.68 7.48
N ARG A 106 -14.76 8.94 7.92
CA ARG A 106 -13.63 9.86 8.11
C ARG A 106 -12.64 9.32 9.13
N ILE A 107 -13.11 8.83 10.27
CA ILE A 107 -12.27 8.23 11.32
C ILE A 107 -11.38 7.10 10.76
N VAL A 108 -11.97 6.21 9.95
CA VAL A 108 -11.20 5.13 9.31
C VAL A 108 -10.23 5.66 8.26
N LEU A 109 -10.66 6.62 7.42
CA LEU A 109 -9.78 7.22 6.42
C LEU A 109 -8.63 8.00 7.05
N ASP A 110 -8.79 8.53 8.27
CA ASP A 110 -7.77 9.29 9.00
C ASP A 110 -6.76 8.44 9.77
N LEU A 111 -6.84 7.10 9.66
CA LEU A 111 -5.92 6.19 10.35
C LEU A 111 -4.44 6.51 10.14
N PHE A 112 -4.08 7.13 9.02
CA PHE A 112 -2.69 7.50 8.72
C PHE A 112 -2.40 9.00 8.88
N ARG A 113 -3.39 9.82 9.22
CA ARG A 113 -3.28 11.30 9.22
C ARG A 113 -2.27 11.79 10.25
N SER A 114 -2.21 11.18 11.43
CA SER A 114 -1.24 11.54 12.50
C SER A 114 0.22 11.34 12.11
N ARG A 115 0.48 10.51 11.09
CA ARG A 115 1.82 10.18 10.58
C ARG A 115 2.13 10.89 9.26
N CYS A 116 1.29 11.85 8.86
CA CYS A 116 1.52 12.61 7.65
C CYS A 116 2.52 13.74 7.85
N LEU A 117 3.33 13.95 6.82
CA LEU A 117 4.12 15.14 6.66
C LEU A 117 3.21 16.26 6.15
N THR A 118 3.11 17.34 6.93
CA THR A 118 2.28 18.51 6.60
C THR A 118 3.09 19.49 5.75
N GLN A 119 3.03 19.31 4.44
CA GLN A 119 3.65 20.18 3.43
C GLN A 119 2.78 20.21 2.17
N SER A 120 2.97 21.18 1.28
CA SER A 120 2.25 21.20 0.00
C SER A 120 2.86 20.16 -0.94
N TRP A 121 2.07 19.16 -1.32
CA TRP A 121 2.48 18.10 -2.25
C TRP A 121 1.85 18.32 -3.61
N THR A 122 2.59 18.06 -4.68
CA THR A 122 2.06 18.00 -6.04
C THR A 122 1.90 16.53 -6.43
N ILE A 123 0.79 16.18 -7.07
CA ILE A 123 0.53 14.81 -7.57
C ILE A 123 0.29 14.93 -9.09
N PRO A 124 1.35 14.82 -9.91
CA PRO A 124 1.27 15.15 -11.34
C PRO A 124 0.22 14.35 -12.11
N THR A 125 -0.01 13.09 -11.74
CA THR A 125 -0.83 12.13 -12.48
C THR A 125 -2.32 12.15 -12.16
N LEU A 126 -2.72 12.89 -11.14
CA LEU A 126 -4.13 13.00 -10.77
C LEU A 126 -4.91 14.00 -11.66
N GLY A 127 -4.22 14.79 -12.47
CA GLY A 127 -4.85 15.69 -13.43
C GLY A 127 -4.09 15.71 -14.74
N ASN A 128 -4.73 15.21 -15.81
CA ASN A 128 -4.29 15.36 -17.20
C ASN A 128 -4.01 16.84 -17.52
N HIS A 129 -2.77 17.28 -17.28
CA HIS A 129 -2.28 18.67 -17.37
C HIS A 129 -2.70 19.62 -16.23
N VAL A 130 -3.28 19.11 -15.14
CA VAL A 130 -3.71 19.91 -13.99
C VAL A 130 -2.97 19.46 -12.74
N LEU A 131 -2.32 20.42 -12.06
CA LEU A 131 -1.62 20.17 -10.81
C LEU A 131 -2.62 19.84 -9.68
N ALA A 132 -2.71 18.56 -9.33
CA ALA A 132 -3.33 18.14 -8.08
C ALA A 132 -2.42 18.52 -6.90
N ARG A 133 -2.99 19.07 -5.84
CA ARG A 133 -2.25 19.43 -4.63
C ARG A 133 -2.81 18.78 -3.38
N ALA A 134 -1.97 18.21 -2.53
CA ALA A 134 -2.34 17.70 -1.21
C ALA A 134 -1.71 18.54 -0.10
N LYS A 135 -2.38 18.62 1.05
CA LYS A 135 -1.85 19.32 2.24
C LYS A 135 -1.00 18.43 3.13
N GLN A 136 -1.23 17.13 3.05
CA GLN A 136 -0.63 16.14 3.91
C GLN A 136 -0.40 14.87 3.10
N ALA A 137 0.73 14.21 3.33
CA ALA A 137 0.99 12.91 2.73
C ALA A 137 1.77 12.01 3.67
N THR A 138 1.58 10.71 3.52
CA THR A 138 2.38 9.67 4.14
C THR A 138 2.59 8.52 3.18
N ARG A 139 3.59 7.68 3.44
CA ARG A 139 3.92 6.51 2.64
C ARG A 139 4.23 5.34 3.56
N HIS A 140 3.70 4.18 3.20
CA HIS A 140 3.99 2.93 3.89
C HIS A 140 4.09 1.77 2.91
N MET A 141 4.73 0.69 3.34
CA MET A 141 4.85 -0.53 2.55
C MET A 141 3.72 -1.48 2.90
N THR A 142 2.94 -1.87 1.90
CA THR A 142 1.98 -2.96 2.04
C THR A 142 2.67 -4.29 1.75
N ARG A 143 2.20 -5.37 2.37
CA ARG A 143 2.78 -6.70 2.13
C ARG A 143 2.54 -7.23 0.72
N HIS A 144 1.46 -6.80 0.06
CA HIS A 144 0.98 -7.44 -1.18
C HIS A 144 1.03 -6.53 -2.41
N THR A 145 0.84 -5.21 -2.26
CA THR A 145 0.76 -4.28 -3.40
C THR A 145 1.99 -3.40 -3.57
N GLY A 146 2.87 -3.35 -2.56
CA GLY A 146 4.05 -2.50 -2.54
C GLY A 146 3.82 -1.17 -1.84
N PRO A 147 4.54 -0.11 -2.23
CA PRO A 147 4.39 1.19 -1.60
C PRO A 147 3.00 1.73 -1.83
N ARG A 148 2.41 2.27 -0.77
CA ARG A 148 1.17 3.02 -0.81
C ARG A 148 1.45 4.43 -0.33
N ARG A 149 1.19 5.40 -1.19
CA ARG A 149 1.17 6.82 -0.84
C ARG A 149 -0.27 7.19 -0.47
N VAL A 150 -0.44 7.92 0.61
CA VAL A 150 -1.75 8.40 1.08
C VAL A 150 -1.71 9.90 1.15
N TYR A 151 -2.60 10.55 0.42
CA TYR A 151 -2.69 12.00 0.34
C TYR A 151 -4.00 12.48 0.93
N TYR A 152 -3.96 13.54 1.74
CA TYR A 152 -5.16 14.13 2.34
C TYR A 152 -5.39 15.55 1.86
N ASP A 153 -6.67 15.94 1.89
CA ASP A 153 -7.17 17.26 1.49
C ASP A 153 -6.71 17.64 0.08
N VAL A 154 -6.84 16.71 -0.86
CA VAL A 154 -6.38 16.86 -2.24
C VAL A 154 -7.34 17.77 -3.00
N THR A 155 -6.80 18.72 -3.76
CA THR A 155 -7.58 19.62 -4.63
C THR A 155 -7.15 19.47 -6.08
N ILE A 156 -8.11 19.26 -6.98
CA ILE A 156 -7.93 19.10 -8.43
C ILE A 156 -9.04 19.87 -9.13
N ASN A 157 -8.73 20.91 -9.93
CA ASN A 157 -9.76 21.70 -10.66
C ASN A 157 -10.97 22.09 -9.80
N SER A 158 -10.71 22.63 -8.60
CA SER A 158 -11.74 22.99 -7.61
C SER A 158 -12.54 21.83 -7.00
N THR A 159 -12.34 20.59 -7.47
CA THR A 159 -12.85 19.38 -6.81
C THR A 159 -11.94 19.03 -5.64
N ARG A 160 -12.55 18.69 -4.50
CA ARG A 160 -11.84 18.30 -3.28
C ARG A 160 -12.03 16.81 -3.02
N PHE A 161 -10.93 16.16 -2.66
CA PHE A 161 -10.91 14.78 -2.18
C PHE A 161 -10.40 14.78 -0.76
N TYR A 162 -11.09 14.04 0.10
CA TYR A 162 -10.75 13.92 1.51
C TYR A 162 -9.45 13.12 1.69
N CYS A 163 -9.36 12.00 1.00
CA CYS A 163 -8.25 11.05 1.08
C CYS A 163 -8.07 10.37 -0.28
N VAL A 164 -6.82 10.21 -0.70
CA VAL A 164 -6.46 9.47 -1.92
C VAL A 164 -5.40 8.44 -1.56
N PHE A 165 -5.75 7.16 -1.76
CA PHE A 165 -4.79 6.08 -1.73
C PHE A 165 -4.20 5.89 -3.12
N PHE A 166 -2.89 5.92 -3.20
CA PHE A 166 -2.13 5.74 -4.42
C PHE A 166 -1.25 4.51 -4.23
N ASP A 167 -1.75 3.36 -4.68
CA ASP A 167 -1.01 2.11 -4.79
C ASP A 167 -0.22 2.09 -6.12
N LEU A 168 0.59 1.06 -6.33
CA LEU A 168 1.48 0.97 -7.50
C LEU A 168 0.75 0.99 -8.85
N ASP A 169 -0.38 0.31 -8.97
CA ASP A 169 -1.13 0.18 -10.22
C ASP A 169 -2.51 0.82 -10.18
N MET A 170 -2.94 1.26 -9.00
CA MET A 170 -4.30 1.68 -8.73
C MET A 170 -4.33 2.92 -7.86
N VAL A 171 -5.28 3.79 -8.15
CA VAL A 171 -5.62 4.95 -7.34
C VAL A 171 -7.05 4.80 -6.86
N THR A 172 -7.26 5.08 -5.57
CA THR A 172 -8.60 5.18 -4.98
C THR A 172 -8.74 6.53 -4.32
N ALA A 173 -9.61 7.37 -4.87
CA ALA A 173 -9.87 8.72 -4.39
C ALA A 173 -11.24 8.80 -3.72
N PHE A 174 -11.29 9.28 -2.48
CA PHE A 174 -12.52 9.53 -1.73
C PHE A 174 -12.88 11.01 -1.85
N LYS A 175 -13.93 11.32 -2.61
CA LYS A 175 -14.40 12.70 -2.81
C LYS A 175 -14.86 13.31 -1.49
N ASP A 176 -14.59 14.57 -1.23
CA ASP A 176 -15.06 15.28 -0.03
C ASP A 176 -16.53 15.71 -0.24
N ASP A 177 -17.43 14.73 -0.28
CA ASP A 177 -18.88 14.89 -0.39
C ASP A 177 -19.62 14.26 0.82
N GLU A 178 -20.95 14.35 0.83
CA GLU A 178 -21.80 13.83 1.90
C GLU A 178 -21.73 12.30 2.08
N LYS A 179 -21.06 11.54 1.22
CA LYS A 179 -20.95 10.07 1.32
C LYS A 179 -19.51 9.57 1.28
N LEU A 180 -18.56 10.47 1.11
CA LEU A 180 -17.18 10.18 0.76
C LEU A 180 -17.11 9.20 -0.41
N SER A 181 -17.76 9.52 -1.53
CA SER A 181 -17.84 8.63 -2.68
C SER A 181 -16.44 8.22 -3.16
N ALA A 182 -16.25 6.92 -3.39
CA ALA A 182 -14.96 6.35 -3.77
C ALA A 182 -14.89 6.20 -5.29
N HIS A 183 -13.83 6.74 -5.89
CA HIS A 183 -13.50 6.62 -7.30
C HIS A 183 -12.22 5.80 -7.43
N LYS A 184 -12.21 4.86 -8.37
CA LYS A 184 -11.04 4.02 -8.65
C LYS A 184 -10.49 4.36 -10.02
N GLY A 185 -9.18 4.27 -10.17
CA GLY A 185 -8.53 4.39 -11.46
C GLY A 185 -7.25 3.56 -11.52
N THR A 186 -6.79 3.29 -12.72
CA THR A 186 -5.56 2.55 -12.99
C THR A 186 -4.46 3.52 -13.43
N VAL A 187 -3.28 3.41 -12.83
CA VAL A 187 -2.14 4.28 -13.16
C VAL A 187 -1.52 3.84 -14.48
N LEU A 188 -1.36 4.82 -15.37
CA LEU A 188 -0.57 4.71 -16.59
C LEU A 188 0.81 5.29 -16.37
N TYR A 189 1.78 4.66 -17.01
CA TYR A 189 3.17 5.06 -17.03
C TYR A 189 3.62 5.28 -18.48
N GLU A 190 4.51 6.24 -18.69
CA GLU A 190 5.08 6.55 -20.00
C GLU A 190 6.60 6.69 -19.94
N ASP A 191 7.30 6.20 -20.96
CA ASP A 191 8.69 6.56 -21.29
C ASP A 191 8.85 6.70 -22.80
N GLU A 192 9.29 7.85 -23.29
CA GLU A 192 9.59 8.11 -24.73
C GLU A 192 8.50 7.63 -25.73
N GLY A 193 7.22 7.75 -25.36
CA GLY A 193 6.06 7.33 -26.17
C GLY A 193 5.64 5.86 -26.00
N ILE A 194 6.30 5.10 -25.12
CA ILE A 194 5.83 3.79 -24.64
C ILE A 194 4.88 4.03 -23.48
N ILE A 195 3.58 3.86 -23.71
CA ILE A 195 2.57 3.93 -22.66
C ILE A 195 2.26 2.51 -22.17
N SER A 196 2.47 2.26 -20.88
CA SER A 196 2.16 1.00 -20.22
C SER A 196 1.34 1.24 -18.97
N THR A 197 0.48 0.29 -18.62
CA THR A 197 -0.04 0.19 -17.24
C THR A 197 1.09 -0.26 -16.31
N ALA A 198 0.97 -0.05 -14.99
CA ALA A 198 1.90 -0.65 -13.99
C ALA A 198 2.00 -2.19 -14.09
N ALA A 199 1.01 -2.83 -14.73
CA ALA A 199 1.18 -4.19 -15.18
C ALA A 199 2.25 -4.21 -16.30
N CYS A 200 3.47 -4.63 -15.94
CA CYS A 200 4.56 -4.86 -16.89
C CYS A 200 4.27 -6.05 -17.84
N ASP A 201 3.09 -6.66 -17.75
CA ASP A 201 2.66 -7.82 -18.53
C ASP A 201 2.60 -7.54 -20.04
N LYS A 202 2.38 -6.29 -20.44
CA LYS A 202 2.44 -5.84 -21.84
C LYS A 202 3.86 -5.65 -22.36
N LEU A 203 4.82 -5.42 -21.45
CA LEU A 203 6.23 -5.17 -21.79
C LEU A 203 7.05 -6.45 -21.73
N ILE A 204 6.85 -7.26 -20.68
CA ILE A 204 7.63 -8.46 -20.41
C ILE A 204 6.72 -9.65 -20.12
N LYS A 205 7.12 -10.81 -20.63
CA LYS A 205 6.57 -12.10 -20.23
C LYS A 205 7.59 -12.80 -19.34
N ALA A 206 7.26 -13.02 -18.07
CA ALA A 206 8.11 -13.71 -17.12
C ALA A 206 7.57 -15.11 -16.80
N THR A 207 8.45 -16.05 -16.48
CA THR A 207 8.03 -17.38 -15.96
C THR A 207 7.68 -17.31 -14.48
N LYS A 208 8.37 -16.45 -13.73
CA LYS A 208 8.19 -16.25 -12.30
C LYS A 208 8.23 -14.76 -11.96
N THR A 209 7.39 -14.36 -11.02
CA THR A 209 7.38 -13.01 -10.45
C THR A 209 7.44 -13.11 -8.93
N GLU A 210 8.39 -12.40 -8.34
CA GLU A 210 8.57 -12.28 -6.91
C GLU A 210 8.21 -10.85 -6.48
N ILE A 211 7.37 -10.74 -5.46
CA ILE A 211 7.02 -9.45 -4.85
C ILE A 211 8.00 -9.22 -3.70
N ASN A 212 8.88 -8.23 -3.83
CA ASN A 212 9.92 -7.96 -2.85
C ASN A 212 9.44 -6.95 -1.81
N ASN A 213 8.97 -5.78 -2.28
CA ASN A 213 8.52 -4.67 -1.45
C ASN A 213 9.52 -4.29 -0.33
N MET A 214 10.81 -4.25 -0.67
CA MET A 214 11.87 -3.95 0.29
C MET A 214 12.56 -2.63 -0.05
N PRO A 215 12.84 -1.75 0.93
CA PRO A 215 13.72 -0.61 0.71
C PRO A 215 15.05 -1.11 0.15
N PHE A 216 15.58 -0.46 -0.89
CA PHE A 216 16.89 -0.79 -1.43
C PHE A 216 17.81 0.42 -1.34
N ASP A 217 18.91 0.26 -0.60
CA ASP A 217 20.00 1.22 -0.60
C ASP A 217 20.96 0.77 -1.73
N SER A 218 20.94 1.43 -2.91
CA SER A 218 21.93 1.32 -4.02
C SER A 218 21.63 0.41 -5.23
N ILE A 219 21.46 1.04 -6.40
CA ILE A 219 22.23 0.73 -7.62
C ILE A 219 22.94 2.03 -8.03
N THR A 220 24.19 1.93 -8.49
CA THR A 220 25.11 3.01 -8.86
C THR A 220 24.45 4.30 -9.35
N THR A 221 24.70 5.36 -8.60
CA THR A 221 24.31 6.76 -8.83
C THR A 221 24.42 7.21 -10.29
N ILE A 222 23.29 7.27 -11.00
CA ILE A 222 23.03 8.36 -11.93
C ILE A 222 22.39 9.48 -11.10
N ARG A 223 23.23 10.26 -10.40
CA ARG A 223 22.79 11.52 -9.78
C ARG A 223 22.51 12.52 -10.91
N ARG A 224 21.28 12.53 -11.43
CA ARG A 224 20.77 13.71 -12.15
C ARG A 224 19.87 14.49 -11.20
N ASN A 225 20.35 15.68 -10.83
CA ASN A 225 19.59 16.79 -10.29
C ASN A 225 18.75 16.57 -9.02
N GLY A 226 19.43 16.31 -7.90
CA GLY A 226 19.43 17.25 -6.76
C GLY A 226 18.12 17.65 -6.08
N ARG A 227 17.02 16.93 -6.24
CA ARG A 227 15.88 17.07 -5.32
C ARG A 227 16.00 15.99 -4.24
N PRO A 228 16.17 16.38 -2.96
CA PRO A 228 16.09 15.39 -1.89
C PRO A 228 14.67 14.80 -1.91
N TYR A 229 14.55 13.49 -1.72
CA TYR A 229 13.26 12.88 -1.37
C TYR A 229 12.61 13.71 -0.26
N PRO A 230 11.27 13.77 -0.22
CA PRO A 230 10.58 14.20 0.98
C PRO A 230 11.18 13.45 2.17
N LEU A 231 11.63 14.18 3.19
CA LEU A 231 12.33 13.63 4.35
C LEU A 231 11.70 12.30 4.80
N GLY A 232 12.39 11.18 4.52
CA GLY A 232 12.00 9.84 4.98
C GLY A 232 11.47 8.85 3.93
N TRP A 233 11.19 9.23 2.68
CA TRP A 233 10.79 8.26 1.64
C TRP A 233 12.04 7.65 0.99
N LYS A 234 12.17 6.32 1.07
CA LYS A 234 13.26 5.58 0.43
C LYS A 234 12.74 4.76 -0.75
N PRO A 235 13.47 4.72 -1.87
CA PRO A 235 13.19 3.82 -2.97
C PRO A 235 13.08 2.37 -2.52
N SER A 236 12.16 1.64 -3.14
CA SER A 236 11.91 0.23 -2.86
C SER A 236 12.03 -0.63 -4.12
N LEU A 237 12.63 -1.80 -3.96
CA LEU A 237 12.55 -2.88 -4.94
C LEU A 237 11.14 -3.44 -4.85
N LEU A 238 10.39 -3.31 -5.94
CA LEU A 238 8.99 -3.64 -6.01
C LEU A 238 8.83 -5.12 -6.38
N ARG A 239 9.37 -5.50 -7.53
CA ARG A 239 9.21 -6.84 -8.11
C ARG A 239 10.48 -7.32 -8.79
N THR A 240 10.68 -8.63 -8.79
CA THR A 240 11.71 -9.31 -9.56
C THR A 240 11.02 -10.28 -10.52
N PHE A 241 11.32 -10.16 -11.80
CA PHE A 241 10.81 -11.04 -12.83
C PHE A 241 11.93 -11.95 -13.33
N VAL A 242 11.69 -13.25 -13.48
CA VAL A 242 12.70 -14.26 -13.85
C VAL A 242 12.32 -14.92 -15.18
N ASP A 243 13.35 -15.27 -15.97
CA ASP A 243 13.27 -15.79 -17.34
C ASP A 243 12.31 -14.98 -18.20
N CYS A 244 12.66 -13.71 -18.37
CA CYS A 244 11.82 -12.73 -19.05
C CYS A 244 12.05 -12.79 -20.56
N THR A 245 10.97 -12.63 -21.32
CA THR A 245 11.01 -12.32 -22.76
C THR A 245 10.40 -10.94 -22.96
N LEU A 246 11.15 -10.05 -23.62
CA LEU A 246 10.66 -8.72 -23.96
C LEU A 246 9.64 -8.82 -25.11
N LEU A 247 8.45 -8.26 -24.92
CA LEU A 247 7.35 -8.36 -25.87
C LEU A 247 7.34 -7.21 -26.89
N GLN A 248 7.93 -6.07 -26.55
CA GLN A 248 7.95 -4.86 -27.36
C GLN A 248 9.36 -4.28 -27.40
N PRO A 249 9.80 -3.72 -28.54
CA PRO A 249 11.15 -3.16 -28.63
C PRO A 249 11.26 -1.91 -27.74
N ILE A 250 12.41 -1.75 -27.09
CA ILE A 250 12.74 -0.56 -26.29
C ILE A 250 13.92 0.14 -26.97
N ARG A 251 13.70 1.37 -27.45
CA ARG A 251 14.70 2.13 -28.20
C ARG A 251 15.97 2.40 -27.37
N LYS A 252 15.79 2.67 -26.08
CA LYS A 252 16.85 2.95 -25.12
C LYS A 252 17.63 1.67 -24.82
N GLY A 253 18.92 1.65 -25.15
CA GLY A 253 19.77 0.47 -24.97
C GLY A 253 19.70 -0.57 -26.09
N GLY A 254 18.93 -0.32 -27.16
CA GLY A 254 18.89 -1.20 -28.34
C GLY A 254 18.23 -2.56 -28.10
N MET A 255 17.28 -2.62 -27.16
CA MET A 255 16.62 -3.87 -26.75
C MET A 255 15.51 -4.23 -27.74
N SER A 256 15.58 -5.45 -28.28
CA SER A 256 14.71 -5.91 -29.36
C SER A 256 13.59 -6.81 -28.83
N ALA A 257 12.40 -6.72 -29.45
CA ALA A 257 11.31 -7.64 -29.12
C ALA A 257 11.74 -9.09 -29.36
N GLY A 258 11.39 -9.97 -28.42
CA GLY A 258 11.79 -11.38 -28.41
C GLY A 258 13.10 -11.67 -27.69
N GLU A 259 13.88 -10.65 -27.30
CA GLU A 259 15.08 -10.85 -26.48
C GLU A 259 14.74 -11.44 -25.12
N LYS A 260 15.66 -12.25 -24.60
CA LYS A 260 15.53 -12.95 -23.33
C LYS A 260 16.46 -12.35 -22.29
N TYR A 261 15.91 -12.12 -21.10
CA TYR A 261 16.64 -11.64 -19.94
C TYR A 261 16.49 -12.65 -18.83
N ALA A 262 17.58 -12.90 -18.10
CA ALA A 262 17.54 -13.79 -16.95
C ALA A 262 16.68 -13.20 -15.83
N VAL A 263 16.84 -11.90 -15.58
CA VAL A 263 16.13 -11.17 -14.54
C VAL A 263 15.76 -9.77 -15.02
N VAL A 264 14.57 -9.29 -14.65
CA VAL A 264 14.19 -7.88 -14.73
C VAL A 264 13.83 -7.39 -13.33
N PHE A 265 14.51 -6.33 -12.86
CA PHE A 265 14.22 -5.69 -11.59
C PHE A 265 13.30 -4.49 -11.80
N MET A 266 12.23 -4.40 -11.01
CA MET A 266 11.32 -3.27 -11.00
C MET A 266 11.44 -2.55 -9.66
N TYR A 267 11.84 -1.28 -9.67
CA TYR A 267 12.08 -0.49 -8.47
C TYR A 267 11.70 0.97 -8.62
N GLU A 268 11.36 1.65 -7.53
CA GLU A 268 11.17 3.12 -7.53
C GLU A 268 12.48 3.82 -7.89
N HIS A 269 12.43 4.78 -8.81
CA HIS A 269 13.57 5.64 -9.14
C HIS A 269 13.69 6.78 -8.11
N GLN A 270 14.75 7.61 -8.22
CA GLN A 270 14.94 8.73 -7.30
C GLN A 270 13.97 9.89 -7.48
N GLU A 271 13.25 9.89 -8.60
CA GLU A 271 12.17 10.82 -8.88
C GLU A 271 10.88 10.15 -8.37
N ASP A 272 10.14 10.85 -7.47
CA ASP A 272 9.04 10.31 -6.64
C ASP A 272 7.87 9.68 -7.42
N ASP A 273 7.85 9.84 -8.74
CA ASP A 273 6.82 9.45 -9.69
C ASP A 273 7.36 8.55 -10.82
N THR A 274 8.52 7.93 -10.64
CA THR A 274 9.14 7.10 -11.69
C THR A 274 9.49 5.71 -11.19
N ILE A 275 9.24 4.70 -12.02
CA ILE A 275 9.65 3.32 -11.83
C ILE A 275 10.73 2.98 -12.85
N CYS A 276 11.79 2.32 -12.40
CA CYS A 276 12.81 1.76 -13.27
C CYS A 276 12.55 0.27 -13.50
N LEU A 277 12.63 -0.16 -14.76
CA LEU A 277 12.80 -1.56 -15.13
C LEU A 277 14.24 -1.76 -15.61
N GLU A 278 15.05 -2.48 -14.85
CA GLU A 278 16.42 -2.83 -15.21
C GLU A 278 16.48 -4.27 -15.75
N PHE A 279 16.98 -4.42 -16.97
CA PHE A 279 17.04 -5.69 -17.69
C PHE A 279 18.43 -6.31 -17.56
N CYS A 280 18.50 -7.52 -17.02
CA CYS A 280 19.75 -8.20 -16.69
C CYS A 280 19.88 -9.55 -17.41
N GLU A 281 21.07 -9.82 -17.92
CA GLU A 281 21.45 -11.12 -18.50
C GLU A 281 22.48 -11.83 -17.59
N LEU A 282 22.53 -13.15 -17.70
CA LEU A 282 23.59 -13.94 -17.08
C LEU A 282 24.84 -13.94 -17.96
N PHE A 283 25.96 -13.51 -17.39
CA PHE A 283 27.27 -13.64 -17.99
C PHE A 283 28.12 -14.59 -17.14
N GLY A 284 28.00 -15.89 -17.42
CA GLY A 284 28.52 -16.93 -16.53
C GLY A 284 27.64 -17.06 -15.28
N GLN A 285 28.20 -16.75 -14.10
CA GLN A 285 27.44 -16.71 -12.83
C GLN A 285 27.00 -15.29 -12.43
N ASP A 286 27.49 -14.26 -13.12
CA ASP A 286 27.22 -12.87 -12.78
C ASP A 286 25.99 -12.36 -13.53
N LEU A 287 25.10 -11.68 -12.82
CA LEU A 287 24.05 -10.87 -13.45
C LEU A 287 24.64 -9.53 -13.88
N ARG A 288 24.45 -9.17 -15.15
CA ARG A 288 24.91 -7.88 -15.70
C ARG A 288 23.75 -7.09 -16.29
N PRO A 289 23.64 -5.78 -15.99
CA PRO A 289 22.63 -4.93 -16.60
C PRO A 289 22.96 -4.74 -18.09
N ARG A 290 21.92 -4.82 -18.92
CA ARG A 290 21.99 -4.65 -20.38
C ARG A 290 21.30 -3.38 -20.85
N GLY A 291 20.26 -2.98 -20.13
CA GLY A 291 19.50 -1.77 -20.41
C GLY A 291 18.50 -1.49 -19.30
N PHE A 292 17.86 -0.33 -19.38
CA PHE A 292 16.83 0.07 -18.44
C PHE A 292 15.75 0.92 -19.12
N LEU A 293 14.56 0.91 -18.54
CA LEU A 293 13.41 1.74 -18.92
C LEU A 293 12.99 2.58 -17.71
N LEU A 294 12.75 3.88 -17.91
CA LEU A 294 12.31 4.78 -16.82
C LEU A 294 10.86 5.20 -17.08
N LEU A 295 9.94 4.48 -16.46
CA LEU A 295 8.52 4.68 -16.59
C LEU A 295 8.05 5.75 -15.60
N ALA A 296 7.76 6.95 -16.08
CA ALA A 296 7.17 8.02 -15.28
C ALA A 296 5.65 7.84 -15.22
N GLU A 297 5.04 8.07 -14.06
CA GLU A 297 3.59 8.14 -13.94
C GLU A 297 3.06 9.24 -14.90
N TYR A 298 2.10 8.87 -15.75
CA TYR A 298 1.61 9.71 -16.84
C TYR A 298 0.16 10.19 -16.63
N ASP A 299 -0.77 9.25 -16.42
CA ASP A 299 -2.22 9.53 -16.32
C ASP A 299 -2.92 8.43 -15.50
N ILE A 300 -4.20 8.61 -15.19
CA ILE A 300 -5.08 7.65 -14.54
C ILE A 300 -6.31 7.41 -15.40
N ILE A 301 -6.52 6.15 -15.78
CA ILE A 301 -7.78 5.71 -16.37
C ILE A 301 -8.77 5.43 -15.25
N TRP A 302 -9.74 6.32 -15.04
CA TRP A 302 -10.81 6.13 -14.06
C TRP A 302 -11.79 5.05 -14.51
N SER A 303 -12.10 4.11 -13.62
CA SER A 303 -13.16 3.13 -13.85
C SER A 303 -14.51 3.83 -13.77
N VAL A 304 -15.34 3.65 -14.81
CA VAL A 304 -16.74 4.11 -14.85
C VAL A 304 -17.60 3.34 -13.86
#